data_AF-W6KDQ0-F1
#
_entry.id   AF-W6KDQ0-F1
#
_cell.length_a   1.000
_cell.length_b   1.000
_cell.length_c   1.000
_cell.angle_alpha   90.00
_cell.angle_beta   90.00
_cell.angle_gamma   90.00
#
_symmetry.space_group_name_H-M   'P 1'
#
loop_
_entity.id
_entity.type
_entity.pdbx_description
1 polymer ?
#
loop_
_entity_poly.entity_id
_entity_poly.type
_entity_poly.pdbx_seq_one_letter_code
_entity_poly.pdbx_strand_id
1 'polypeptide(L)'
;MISRLLARGSDLGIQGKVLPLGSLVCQRRFWSKPKKRPKVGQGFHEKAQKWREEYLLDQQRVLADSLRGYVDFSSSKRSEPWDTRFAPFDRVEKDGVYIVAKYLMDEKLQLCNYHHRAVKRLFCNVGLIGPQVTTVARWKPSRFATNPANTTKAETTFNKDKTLFTGYNHD
;
A
#
# COMPACT_ATOMS: atom_id res chain seq x y z
N MET A 1 -13.30 -40.11 -25.08
CA MET A 1 -13.39 -40.54 -26.49
C MET A 1 -13.65 -39.29 -27.32
N ILE A 2 -12.69 -38.89 -28.17
CA ILE A 2 -12.79 -38.95 -29.66
C ILE A 2 -14.01 -38.16 -30.16
N SER A 3 -13.97 -37.17 -31.06
CA SER A 3 -12.97 -36.42 -31.82
C SER A 3 -13.74 -35.36 -32.60
N ARG A 4 -13.10 -34.20 -32.82
CA ARG A 4 -13.12 -33.33 -34.01
C ARG A 4 -14.46 -33.06 -34.74
N LEU A 5 -14.72 -31.79 -35.08
CA LEU A 5 -14.48 -31.25 -36.44
C LEU A 5 -15.07 -29.83 -36.58
N LEU A 6 -14.20 -28.91 -37.00
CA LEU A 6 -14.43 -27.89 -38.04
C LEU A 6 -15.45 -26.75 -37.81
N ALA A 7 -14.93 -25.58 -37.44
CA ALA A 7 -15.38 -24.28 -37.97
C ALA A 7 -14.18 -23.73 -38.76
N ARG A 8 -14.12 -23.78 -40.11
CA ARG A 8 -14.89 -23.04 -41.12
C ARG A 8 -14.99 -21.55 -40.80
N GLY A 9 -14.24 -20.73 -41.53
CA GLY A 9 -14.39 -19.29 -41.51
C GLY A 9 -13.20 -18.52 -42.09
N SER A 10 -13.06 -18.50 -43.40
CA SER A 10 -12.86 -17.25 -44.17
C SER A 10 -12.75 -17.59 -45.66
N ASP A 11 -13.86 -17.35 -46.36
CA ASP A 11 -13.86 -17.03 -47.78
C ASP A 11 -12.99 -15.79 -48.03
N LEU A 12 -12.21 -15.84 -49.11
CA LEU A 12 -12.02 -14.74 -50.04
C LEU A 12 -11.39 -15.36 -51.29
N GLY A 13 -12.24 -15.64 -52.28
CA GLY A 13 -11.79 -15.89 -53.64
C GLY A 13 -11.14 -14.64 -54.20
N ILE A 14 -10.07 -14.83 -54.97
CA ILE A 14 -9.71 -14.09 -56.19
C ILE A 14 -8.66 -14.94 -56.91
N GLN A 15 -8.91 -15.16 -58.20
CA GLN A 15 -8.04 -15.88 -59.11
C GLN A 15 -6.71 -15.15 -59.35
N GLY A 16 -5.66 -15.92 -59.65
CA GLY A 16 -4.65 -15.51 -60.63
C GLY A 16 -3.22 -15.30 -60.13
N LYS A 17 -2.38 -16.25 -60.55
CA LYS A 17 -0.96 -16.09 -60.96
C LYS A 17 0.14 -16.01 -59.88
N VAL A 18 1.04 -17.01 -60.01
CA VAL A 18 2.50 -16.98 -59.72
C VAL A 18 2.93 -17.18 -58.26
N LEU A 19 3.54 -18.34 -57.99
CA LEU A 19 4.44 -18.58 -56.84
C LEU A 19 5.71 -17.71 -57.02
N PRO A 20 6.25 -17.09 -55.96
CA PRO A 20 7.22 -17.85 -55.16
C PRO A 20 7.17 -17.58 -53.64
N LEU A 21 7.61 -18.60 -52.90
CA LEU A 21 8.26 -18.56 -51.59
C LEU A 21 8.18 -17.22 -50.83
N GLY A 22 7.24 -17.11 -49.89
CA GLY A 22 7.27 -16.12 -48.81
C GLY A 22 7.10 -16.84 -47.48
N SER A 23 8.16 -16.85 -46.67
CA SER A 23 8.24 -17.54 -45.37
C SER A 23 6.96 -17.39 -44.54
N LEU A 24 6.18 -18.48 -44.45
CA LEU A 24 5.28 -18.68 -43.32
C LEU A 24 6.18 -18.68 -42.09
N VAL A 25 6.27 -17.55 -41.38
CA VAL A 25 6.85 -17.48 -40.05
C VAL A 25 5.90 -18.24 -39.12
N CYS A 26 5.93 -19.56 -39.24
CA CYS A 26 5.51 -20.46 -38.19
C CYS A 26 6.39 -20.08 -37.00
N GLN A 27 5.81 -19.35 -36.04
CA GLN A 27 6.42 -19.14 -34.74
C GLN A 27 6.48 -20.51 -34.05
N ARG A 28 7.47 -21.32 -34.43
CA ARG A 28 7.82 -22.55 -33.72
C ARG A 28 8.19 -22.10 -32.32
N ARG A 29 7.33 -22.42 -31.35
CA ARG A 29 7.70 -22.40 -29.94
C ARG A 29 8.77 -23.46 -29.74
N PHE A 30 10.02 -23.09 -30.01
CA PHE A 30 11.16 -23.94 -29.76
C PHE A 30 11.37 -24.02 -28.26
N TRP A 31 10.97 -25.13 -27.65
CA TRP A 31 11.51 -25.54 -26.36
C TRP A 31 12.96 -25.98 -26.59
N SER A 32 13.86 -25.02 -26.73
CA SER A 32 15.30 -25.28 -26.88
C SER A 32 15.87 -25.78 -25.56
N LYS A 33 16.79 -26.75 -25.63
CA LYS A 33 17.51 -27.21 -24.44
C LYS A 33 18.17 -26.01 -23.75
N PRO A 34 17.97 -25.83 -22.43
CA PRO A 34 18.57 -24.71 -21.73
C PRO A 34 20.09 -24.79 -21.84
N LYS A 35 20.70 -23.66 -22.22
CA LYS A 35 22.16 -23.53 -22.28
C LYS A 35 22.74 -23.68 -20.87
N LYS A 36 23.92 -24.27 -20.77
CA LYS A 36 24.61 -24.46 -19.50
C LYS A 36 24.94 -23.09 -18.87
N ARG A 37 24.61 -22.91 -17.58
CA ARG A 37 25.00 -21.72 -16.82
C ARG A 37 26.53 -21.60 -16.78
N PRO A 38 27.11 -20.40 -16.96
CA PRO A 38 28.55 -20.20 -16.82
C PRO A 38 29.03 -20.53 -15.39
N LYS A 39 30.33 -20.82 -15.27
CA LYS A 39 30.97 -21.01 -13.95
C LYS A 39 30.91 -19.71 -13.13
N VAL A 40 30.94 -19.85 -11.80
CA VAL A 40 31.04 -18.71 -10.89
C VAL A 40 32.40 -18.03 -11.08
N GLY A 41 32.43 -16.69 -11.04
CA GLY A 41 33.65 -15.91 -11.20
C GLY A 41 34.64 -16.08 -10.04
N GLN A 42 35.93 -15.94 -10.31
CA GLN A 42 36.97 -16.05 -9.29
C GLN A 42 36.83 -14.94 -8.23
N GLY A 43 37.00 -15.29 -6.95
CA GLY A 43 36.85 -14.37 -5.82
C GLY A 43 35.39 -13.95 -5.53
N PHE A 44 34.40 -14.45 -6.26
CA PHE A 44 32.99 -14.12 -6.02
C PHE A 44 32.50 -14.64 -4.66
N HIS A 45 32.97 -15.81 -4.23
CA HIS A 45 32.54 -16.41 -2.96
C HIS A 45 32.91 -15.54 -1.76
N GLU A 46 34.16 -15.06 -1.69
CA GLU A 46 34.62 -14.17 -0.63
C GLU A 46 33.94 -12.80 -0.69
N LYS A 47 33.80 -12.21 -1.89
CA LYS A 47 33.09 -10.95 -2.06
C LYS A 47 31.62 -11.03 -1.64
N ALA A 48 30.93 -12.10 -2.04
CA ALA A 48 29.54 -12.31 -1.68
C ALA A 48 29.37 -12.54 -0.17
N GLN A 49 30.31 -13.26 0.45
CA GLN A 49 30.31 -13.47 1.89
C GLN A 49 30.50 -12.15 2.64
N LYS A 50 31.56 -11.40 2.33
CA LYS A 50 31.85 -10.11 2.97
C LYS A 50 30.70 -9.10 2.78
N TRP A 51 30.15 -9.01 1.56
CA TRP A 51 29.01 -8.13 1.29
C TRP A 51 27.77 -8.52 2.11
N ARG A 52 27.48 -9.82 2.28
CA ARG A 52 26.35 -10.27 3.11
C ARG A 52 26.57 -9.97 4.59
N GLU A 53 27.79 -10.12 5.08
CA GLU A 53 28.14 -9.80 6.47
C GLU A 53 27.97 -8.30 6.76
N GLU A 54 28.56 -7.44 5.92
CA GLU A 54 28.44 -5.99 6.06
C GLU A 54 26.98 -5.52 5.86
N TYR A 55 26.26 -6.12 4.91
CA TYR A 55 24.84 -5.83 4.72
C TYR A 55 24.03 -6.17 5.98
N LEU A 56 24.28 -7.33 6.61
CA LEU A 56 23.56 -7.71 7.83
C LEU A 56 23.87 -6.74 8.99
N LEU A 57 25.12 -6.27 9.10
CA LEU A 57 25.48 -5.26 10.10
C LEU A 57 24.75 -3.94 9.87
N ASP A 58 24.66 -3.45 8.62
CA ASP A 58 23.86 -2.25 8.34
C ASP A 58 22.36 -2.50 8.55
N GLN A 59 21.85 -3.69 8.22
CA GLN A 59 20.45 -4.05 8.49
C GLN A 59 20.10 -3.99 9.98
N GLN A 60 21.04 -4.28 10.89
CA GLN A 60 20.80 -4.13 12.34
C GLN A 60 20.54 -2.66 12.71
N ARG A 61 21.33 -1.73 12.15
CA ARG A 61 21.13 -0.29 12.37
C ARG A 61 19.82 0.17 11.75
N VAL A 62 19.56 -0.21 10.50
CA VAL A 62 18.30 0.12 9.80
C VAL A 62 17.09 -0.38 10.59
N LEU A 63 17.15 -1.59 11.14
CA LEU A 63 16.10 -2.15 11.98
C LEU A 63 15.92 -1.35 13.28
N ALA A 64 17.02 -0.98 13.95
CA ALA A 64 16.97 -0.18 15.16
C ALA A 64 16.34 1.20 14.91
N ASP A 65 16.77 1.88 13.84
CA ASP A 65 16.22 3.18 13.43
C ASP A 65 14.74 3.10 13.06
N SER A 66 14.33 2.03 12.35
CA SER A 66 12.93 1.85 11.95
C SER A 66 12.02 1.43 13.11
N LEU A 67 12.50 0.64 14.06
CA LEU A 67 11.77 0.35 15.30
C LEU A 67 11.56 1.62 16.12
N ARG A 68 12.60 2.46 16.26
CA ARG A 68 12.48 3.77 16.90
C ARG A 68 11.41 4.62 16.20
N GLY A 69 11.52 4.77 14.88
CA GLY A 69 10.55 5.55 14.10
C GLY A 69 9.12 5.04 14.23
N TYR A 70 8.91 3.73 14.34
CA TYR A 70 7.59 3.13 14.56
C TYR A 70 7.03 3.41 15.96
N VAL A 71 7.88 3.32 16.99
CA VAL A 71 7.47 3.60 18.38
C VAL A 71 7.16 5.08 18.56
N ASP A 72 8.00 5.96 18.02
CA ASP A 72 7.78 7.42 18.01
C ASP A 72 6.47 7.76 17.27
N PHE A 73 6.21 7.06 16.16
CA PHE A 73 4.94 7.21 15.45
C PHE A 73 3.73 6.76 16.27
N SER A 74 3.86 5.65 16.98
CA SER A 74 2.77 5.09 17.79
C SER A 74 2.45 5.99 19.01
N SER A 75 3.47 6.64 19.57
CA SER A 75 3.36 7.47 20.78
C SER A 75 3.02 8.94 20.51
N SER A 76 3.17 9.43 19.28
CA SER A 76 2.89 10.84 18.95
C SER A 76 1.51 11.07 18.35
N LYS A 77 1.01 12.31 18.52
CA LYS A 77 -0.36 12.72 18.18
C LYS A 77 -0.56 12.88 16.67
N ARG A 78 -1.68 12.34 16.17
CA ARG A 78 -2.10 12.37 14.77
C ARG A 78 -3.12 13.47 14.49
N SER A 79 -3.25 13.83 13.22
CA SER A 79 -4.38 14.64 12.76
C SER A 79 -5.71 13.90 12.97
N GLU A 80 -6.79 14.66 13.15
CA GLU A 80 -8.12 14.09 13.32
C GLU A 80 -8.49 13.15 12.15
N PRO A 81 -8.95 11.91 12.41
CA PRO A 81 -9.12 10.92 11.37
C PRO A 81 -10.45 11.02 10.61
N TRP A 82 -11.42 11.80 11.08
CA TRP A 82 -12.69 12.04 10.39
C TRP A 82 -12.55 13.10 9.29
N ASP A 83 -13.42 13.01 8.29
CA ASP A 83 -13.52 14.00 7.22
C ASP A 83 -14.65 14.99 7.53
N THR A 84 -14.29 16.25 7.79
CA THR A 84 -15.22 17.32 8.18
C THR A 84 -16.12 17.79 7.04
N ARG A 85 -15.96 17.24 5.83
CA ARG A 85 -16.81 17.55 4.67
C ARG A 85 -18.12 16.75 4.66
N PHE A 86 -18.27 15.76 5.54
CA PHE A 86 -19.40 14.84 5.54
C PHE A 86 -20.06 14.77 6.92
N ALA A 87 -21.40 14.63 6.93
CA ALA A 87 -22.14 14.29 8.13
C ALA A 87 -21.62 13.00 8.76
N PRO A 88 -21.58 12.89 10.10
CA PRO A 88 -22.04 13.88 11.09
C PRO A 88 -20.96 14.87 11.56
N PHE A 89 -19.80 14.93 10.88
CA PHE A 89 -18.64 15.76 11.24
C PHE A 89 -18.59 17.10 10.47
N ASP A 90 -19.57 17.36 9.62
CA ASP A 90 -19.78 18.64 8.92
C ASP A 90 -20.40 19.72 9.80
N ARG A 91 -20.94 19.32 10.96
CA ARG A 91 -21.57 20.21 11.94
C ARG A 91 -20.55 21.14 12.59
N VAL A 92 -21.06 22.26 13.12
CA VAL A 92 -20.26 23.22 13.89
C VAL A 92 -19.64 22.52 15.11
N GLU A 93 -18.38 22.83 15.43
CA GLU A 93 -17.63 22.23 16.54
C GLU A 93 -18.28 22.39 17.94
N LYS A 94 -19.28 23.26 18.06
CA LYS A 94 -20.05 23.48 19.29
C LYS A 94 -21.33 22.65 19.36
N ASP A 95 -21.61 21.79 18.38
CA ASP A 95 -22.84 21.00 18.28
C ASP A 95 -22.58 19.53 17.87
N GLY A 96 -23.58 18.67 18.12
CA GLY A 96 -23.63 17.31 17.62
C GLY A 96 -22.50 16.41 18.11
N VAL A 97 -21.80 15.79 17.17
CA VAL A 97 -20.74 14.81 17.47
C VAL A 97 -19.56 15.43 18.21
N TYR A 98 -19.29 16.72 18.01
CA TYR A 98 -18.23 17.41 18.71
C TYR A 98 -18.51 17.58 20.20
N ILE A 99 -19.77 17.71 20.62
CA ILE A 99 -20.14 17.71 22.05
C ILE A 99 -19.84 16.35 22.66
N VAL A 100 -20.25 15.26 21.99
CA VAL A 100 -19.97 13.89 22.45
C VAL A 100 -18.46 13.67 22.55
N ALA A 101 -17.71 14.06 21.52
CA ALA A 101 -16.26 13.94 21.52
C ALA A 101 -15.61 14.73 22.66
N LYS A 102 -16.02 15.99 22.88
CA LYS A 102 -15.44 16.89 23.86
C LYS A 102 -15.75 16.53 25.32
N TYR A 103 -16.99 16.14 25.61
CA TYR A 103 -17.42 15.95 27.00
C TYR A 103 -17.37 14.49 27.47
N LEU A 104 -17.48 13.52 26.56
CA LEU A 104 -17.50 12.10 26.92
C LEU A 104 -16.23 11.36 26.50
N MET A 105 -15.58 11.77 25.41
CA MET A 105 -14.51 10.98 24.80
C MET A 105 -13.13 11.63 24.85
N ASP A 106 -13.01 12.90 25.22
CA ASP A 106 -11.79 13.69 24.99
C ASP A 106 -10.56 13.04 25.60
N GLU A 107 -10.63 12.59 26.86
CA GLU A 107 -9.55 11.85 27.50
C GLU A 107 -9.13 10.61 26.70
N LYS A 108 -10.10 9.83 26.19
CA LYS A 108 -9.81 8.56 25.50
C LYS A 108 -9.28 8.81 24.09
N LEU A 109 -9.76 9.86 23.42
CA LEU A 109 -9.26 10.31 22.13
C LEU A 109 -7.82 10.82 22.24
N GLN A 110 -7.51 11.58 23.30
CA GLN A 110 -6.15 12.04 23.60
C GLN A 110 -5.21 10.87 23.96
N LEU A 111 -5.65 9.92 24.79
CA LEU A 111 -4.85 8.75 25.17
C LEU A 111 -4.44 7.88 23.97
N CYS A 112 -5.31 7.76 22.97
CA CYS A 112 -5.00 6.99 21.76
C CYS A 112 -4.28 7.82 20.68
N ASN A 113 -3.84 9.04 21.01
CA ASN A 113 -3.11 9.94 20.11
C ASN A 113 -3.82 10.20 18.77
N TYR A 114 -5.16 10.12 18.76
CA TYR A 114 -5.97 10.24 17.55
C TYR A 114 -5.64 9.21 16.44
N HIS A 115 -5.02 8.07 16.78
CA HIS A 115 -4.78 7.00 15.81
C HIS A 115 -6.10 6.46 15.25
N HIS A 116 -6.26 6.55 13.93
CA HIS A 116 -7.51 6.33 13.22
C HIS A 116 -8.24 5.01 13.55
N ARG A 117 -7.51 3.92 13.83
CA ARG A 117 -8.14 2.63 14.19
C ARG A 117 -8.77 2.67 15.58
N ALA A 118 -8.05 3.23 16.55
CA ALA A 118 -8.53 3.33 17.93
C ALA A 118 -9.70 4.32 18.03
N VAL A 119 -9.58 5.48 17.38
CA VAL A 119 -10.64 6.49 17.35
C VAL A 119 -11.94 5.92 16.78
N LYS A 120 -11.90 5.24 15.63
CA LYS A 120 -13.11 4.60 15.05
C LYS A 120 -13.76 3.62 16.01
N ARG A 121 -12.96 2.79 16.69
CA ARG A 121 -13.46 1.81 17.67
C ARG A 121 -14.07 2.49 18.90
N LEU A 122 -13.46 3.57 19.38
CA LEU A 122 -14.03 4.37 20.47
C LEU A 122 -15.39 4.96 20.06
N PHE A 123 -15.51 5.51 18.86
CA PHE A 123 -16.79 6.01 18.36
C PHE A 123 -17.84 4.89 18.20
N CYS A 124 -17.45 3.69 17.79
CA CYS A 124 -18.36 2.53 17.79
C CYS A 124 -18.83 2.20 19.22
N ASN A 125 -17.91 2.19 20.19
CA ASN A 125 -18.15 1.73 21.55
C ASN A 125 -18.90 2.74 22.42
N VAL A 126 -18.88 4.01 22.08
CA VAL A 126 -19.66 5.04 22.79
C VAL A 126 -21.16 4.88 22.57
N GLY A 127 -21.57 4.18 21.51
CA GLY A 127 -22.97 3.80 21.29
C GLY A 127 -23.90 4.93 20.83
N LEU A 128 -23.59 6.19 21.14
CA LEU A 128 -24.38 7.36 20.76
C LEU A 128 -24.36 7.67 19.25
N ILE A 129 -23.35 7.18 18.52
CA ILE A 129 -23.15 7.42 17.08
C ILE A 129 -22.94 6.08 16.32
N GLY A 130 -23.00 4.93 17.02
CA GLY A 130 -22.47 3.64 16.58
C GLY A 130 -22.79 3.23 15.13
N PRO A 131 -24.07 3.17 14.70
CA PRO A 131 -24.42 2.78 13.34
C PRO A 131 -23.90 3.74 12.26
N GLN A 132 -23.78 5.03 12.59
CA GLN A 132 -23.38 6.07 11.65
C GLN A 132 -21.86 6.07 11.40
N VAL A 133 -21.05 5.55 12.32
CA VAL A 133 -19.57 5.53 12.24
C VAL A 133 -19.08 4.85 10.96
N THR A 134 -19.70 3.75 10.54
CA THR A 134 -19.26 2.97 9.38
C THR A 134 -20.06 3.27 8.11
N THR A 135 -21.32 3.69 8.25
CA THR A 135 -22.26 3.80 7.13
C THR A 135 -22.38 5.21 6.57
N VAL A 136 -22.44 6.22 7.44
CA VAL A 136 -22.69 7.62 7.07
C VAL A 136 -21.40 8.43 7.17
N ALA A 137 -20.72 8.35 8.31
CA ALA A 137 -19.50 9.09 8.57
C ALA A 137 -18.39 8.70 7.59
N ARG A 138 -17.72 9.71 7.05
CA ARG A 138 -16.52 9.52 6.23
C ARG A 138 -15.26 9.77 7.03
N TRP A 139 -14.26 8.95 6.73
CA TRP A 139 -12.94 8.99 7.37
C TRP A 139 -11.89 9.32 6.33
N LYS A 140 -10.86 10.07 6.73
CA LYS A 140 -9.72 10.35 5.86
C LYS A 140 -9.09 9.04 5.38
N PRO A 141 -8.58 8.98 4.14
CA PRO A 141 -7.84 7.82 3.67
C PRO A 141 -6.61 7.55 4.54
N SER A 142 -6.20 6.29 4.61
CA SER A 142 -5.18 5.82 5.58
C SER A 142 -3.93 6.69 5.62
N ARG A 143 -3.34 7.05 4.48
CA ARG A 143 -2.09 7.84 4.43
C ARG A 143 -2.23 9.26 4.96
N PHE A 144 -3.40 9.89 4.78
CA PHE A 144 -3.66 11.23 5.31
C PHE A 144 -4.02 11.19 6.79
N ALA A 145 -4.70 10.12 7.23
CA ALA A 145 -5.02 9.91 8.64
C ALA A 145 -3.79 9.59 9.51
N THR A 146 -2.66 9.21 8.90
CA THR A 146 -1.38 8.98 9.59
C THR A 146 -0.48 10.22 9.67
N ASN A 147 -0.94 11.38 9.21
CA ASN A 147 -0.14 12.60 9.29
C ASN A 147 -0.06 13.11 10.75
N PRO A 148 1.05 13.76 11.14
CA PRO A 148 1.17 14.44 12.43
C PRO A 148 0.06 15.48 12.65
N ALA A 149 -0.31 15.74 13.91
CA ALA A 149 -1.38 16.69 14.25
C ALA A 149 -1.20 18.09 13.65
N ASN A 150 0.05 18.58 13.54
CA ASN A 150 0.36 19.93 13.07
C ASN A 150 0.49 20.04 11.53
N THR A 151 -0.01 19.06 10.78
CA THR A 151 0.12 19.03 9.32
C THR A 151 -0.80 20.05 8.66
N THR A 152 -0.22 21.02 7.95
CA THR A 152 -0.97 22.07 7.25
C THR A 152 -1.08 21.85 5.74
N LYS A 153 -0.11 21.16 5.12
CA LYS A 153 -0.05 20.90 3.68
C LYS A 153 -0.07 19.41 3.37
N ALA A 154 -0.69 19.03 2.26
CA ALA A 154 -0.78 17.63 1.83
C ALA A 154 0.58 17.02 1.44
N GLU A 155 1.57 17.85 1.09
CA GLU A 155 2.93 17.43 0.71
C GLU A 155 3.63 16.63 1.81
N THR A 156 3.30 16.87 3.09
CA THR A 156 3.86 16.16 4.24
C THR A 156 3.71 14.65 4.14
N THR A 157 2.63 14.15 3.53
CA THR A 157 2.42 12.70 3.34
C THR A 157 3.45 12.06 2.42
N PHE A 158 4.06 12.84 1.52
CA PHE A 158 5.03 12.36 0.53
C PHE A 158 6.49 12.64 0.91
N ASN A 159 6.71 13.52 1.90
CA ASN A 159 8.03 13.94 2.38
C ASN A 159 8.56 13.11 3.56
N LYS A 160 7.90 12.00 3.90
CA LYS A 160 8.34 11.08 4.95
C LYS A 160 9.70 10.45 4.62
N ASP A 161 10.46 10.11 5.65
CA ASP A 161 11.77 9.47 5.50
C ASP A 161 11.66 8.15 4.71
N LYS A 162 12.43 7.99 3.64
CA LYS A 162 12.40 6.76 2.82
C LYS A 162 13.40 5.71 3.28
N THR A 163 14.23 6.03 4.26
CA THR A 163 15.24 5.13 4.80
C THR A 163 14.69 4.21 5.90
N LEU A 164 13.48 4.49 6.41
CA LEU A 164 12.81 3.70 7.43
C LEU A 164 11.82 2.69 6.83
N PHE A 165 11.82 1.47 7.39
CA PHE A 165 11.03 0.34 6.90
C PHE A 165 9.83 0.01 7.80
N THR A 166 8.93 0.98 8.00
CA THR A 166 7.74 0.82 8.88
C THR A 166 6.41 0.65 8.14
N GLY A 167 6.43 0.64 6.80
CA GLY A 167 5.23 0.58 5.98
C GLY A 167 4.35 1.84 6.08
N TYR A 168 4.97 3.03 6.10
CA TYR A 168 4.36 4.36 6.29
C TYR A 168 3.92 4.70 7.74
N ASN A 169 4.25 3.85 8.72
CA ASN A 169 3.99 4.07 10.14
C ASN A 169 5.20 4.72 10.83
N HIS A 170 5.67 5.80 10.25
CA HIS A 170 6.68 6.73 10.76
C HIS A 170 6.31 8.13 10.28
N ASP A 171 6.90 9.15 10.89
CA ASP A 171 6.67 10.55 10.53
C ASP A 171 7.69 11.10 9.52
#